data_AF-A0A3M1AST9-F1
#
_entry.id   AF-A0A3M1AST9-F1
#
_cell.length_a   1.000
_cell.length_b   1.000
_cell.length_c   1.000
_cell.angle_alpha   90.00
_cell.angle_beta   90.00
_cell.angle_gamma   90.00
#
_symmetry.space_group_name_H-M   'P 1'
#
loop_
_entity.id
_entity.type
_entity.pdbx_description
1 polymer ?
#
loop_
_entity_poly.entity_id
_entity_poly.type
_entity_poly.pdbx_seq_one_letter_code
_entity_poly.pdbx_strand_id
1 'polypeptide(L)'
;LKGRGERVTIRGENDVLLADIIIGKKVPGRPDFRFVRLPGQKRVYAAKTDINISTKFSDWIETDLLKVNKDDIQTVVLKDYSINERTGMVNMRDVVTLNKKDSDWKMDKVPAGKEVDKTKVNDLLTALDQLSIVGVRPKPAGLSASLSKMSGGVRITQQDMLSLQSKGYFFSRDGQLLSNEGELQAETKDGVKYTLRFGEVVYGTGLAVSAGLDTSSTEHKGPGENRYLFITASFDSKLFPEPRKPKNTDFLSKPDSLWTDRDRKNKQLYDTHQEWEQKVQKGKSRVDELNARFAKWYYVISASRFDKLHLKRKDLLKARKKSK
;
A
#
# COMPACT_ATOMS: atom_id res chain seq x y z
N LEU A 1 41.82 -13.69 0.20
CA LEU A 1 41.31 -12.96 1.39
C LEU A 1 39.96 -12.30 1.06
N LYS A 2 38.84 -13.02 1.20
CA LYS A 2 37.47 -12.44 1.12
C LYS A 2 37.03 -12.10 2.56
N GLY A 3 36.30 -10.98 2.75
CA GLY A 3 35.58 -10.70 4.00
C GLY A 3 36.21 -9.77 5.05
N ARG A 4 37.10 -8.83 4.69
CA ARG A 4 37.62 -7.81 5.65
C ARG A 4 36.96 -6.44 5.42
N GLY A 5 35.80 -6.24 6.05
CA GLY A 5 35.08 -4.96 6.11
C GLY A 5 33.82 -4.91 5.25
N GLU A 6 33.00 -3.89 5.50
CA GLU A 6 31.76 -3.57 4.81
C GLU A 6 32.04 -2.56 3.69
N ARG A 7 31.72 -2.89 2.44
CA ARG A 7 31.89 -1.97 1.31
C ARG A 7 30.61 -1.16 1.15
N VAL A 8 30.74 0.15 1.24
CA VAL A 8 29.66 1.11 1.04
C VAL A 8 29.93 1.86 -0.25
N THR A 9 29.01 1.74 -1.20
CA THR A 9 29.03 2.45 -2.47
C THR A 9 27.83 3.40 -2.51
N ILE A 10 28.10 4.70 -2.56
CA ILE A 10 27.09 5.74 -2.64
C ILE A 10 27.07 6.27 -4.06
N ARG A 11 25.89 6.27 -4.66
CA ARG A 11 25.66 6.78 -6.01
C ARG A 11 24.61 7.87 -5.98
N GLY A 12 24.84 8.92 -6.76
CA GLY A 12 23.95 10.06 -6.92
C GLY A 12 22.93 9.82 -8.04
N GLU A 13 22.34 10.91 -8.51
CA GLU A 13 21.48 10.87 -9.70
C GLU A 13 22.23 10.29 -10.91
N ASN A 14 21.49 9.59 -11.77
CA ASN A 14 22.02 8.91 -12.96
C ASN A 14 23.16 7.92 -12.67
N ASP A 15 23.14 7.27 -11.50
CA ASP A 15 24.09 6.22 -11.13
C ASP A 15 25.55 6.70 -11.00
N VAL A 16 25.75 8.02 -10.91
CA VAL A 16 27.07 8.64 -10.74
C VAL A 16 27.68 8.22 -9.40
N LEU A 17 28.89 7.66 -9.43
CA LEU A 17 29.58 7.24 -8.23
C LEU A 17 30.03 8.45 -7.40
N LEU A 18 29.44 8.64 -6.22
CA LEU A 18 29.80 9.72 -5.29
C LEU A 18 30.87 9.27 -4.28
N ALA A 19 30.76 8.02 -3.81
CA ALA A 19 31.75 7.45 -2.90
C ALA A 19 31.79 5.92 -3.00
N ASP A 20 32.97 5.33 -2.81
CA ASP A 20 33.14 3.88 -2.68
C ASP A 20 34.23 3.59 -1.64
N ILE A 21 33.82 3.12 -0.47
CA ILE A 21 34.70 3.00 0.70
C ILE A 21 34.45 1.65 1.37
N ILE A 22 35.53 1.00 1.82
CA ILE A 22 35.47 -0.19 2.65
C ILE A 22 35.72 0.20 4.10
N ILE A 23 34.71 -0.02 4.95
CA ILE A 23 34.70 0.29 6.38
C ILE A 23 35.04 -0.99 7.16
N GLY A 24 36.07 -0.89 7.99
CA GLY A 24 36.59 -1.97 8.81
C GLY A 24 36.15 -1.88 10.28
N LYS A 25 36.92 -2.57 11.13
CA LYS A 25 36.71 -2.59 12.59
C LYS A 25 37.02 -1.22 13.21
N LYS A 26 36.52 -1.01 14.42
CA LYS A 26 36.89 0.12 15.26
C LYS A 26 38.40 0.11 15.55
N VAL A 27 38.99 1.29 15.66
CA VAL A 27 40.42 1.46 15.99
C VAL A 27 40.58 1.25 17.51
N PRO A 28 41.45 0.32 17.96
CA PRO A 28 41.70 0.12 19.39
C PRO A 28 42.17 1.41 20.07
N GLY A 29 41.63 1.70 21.26
CA GLY A 29 42.01 2.88 22.05
C GLY A 29 41.52 4.23 21.48
N ARG A 30 40.78 4.24 20.36
CA ARG A 30 40.17 5.45 19.80
C ARG A 30 38.67 5.22 19.55
N PRO A 31 37.80 5.54 20.52
CA PRO A 31 36.35 5.53 20.27
C PRO A 31 36.04 6.43 19.06
N ASP A 32 35.02 6.06 18.29
CA ASP A 32 34.56 6.75 17.06
C ASP A 32 35.47 6.70 15.83
N PHE A 33 36.62 6.02 15.90
CA PHE A 33 37.46 5.76 14.73
C PHE A 33 37.24 4.36 14.20
N ARG A 34 37.18 4.23 12.87
CA ARG A 34 37.26 2.94 12.18
C ARG A 34 38.36 2.96 11.14
N PHE A 35 38.89 1.78 10.86
CA PHE A 35 39.77 1.60 9.72
C PHE A 35 38.96 1.71 8.42
N VAL A 36 39.39 2.54 7.48
CA VAL A 36 38.74 2.72 6.18
C VAL A 36 39.77 2.56 5.06
N ARG A 37 39.32 2.11 3.89
CA ARG A 37 40.17 2.05 2.68
C ARG A 37 39.35 2.19 1.42
N LEU A 38 40.00 2.62 0.34
CA LEU A 38 39.40 2.59 -0.98
C LEU A 38 39.45 1.16 -1.56
N PRO A 39 38.41 0.72 -2.30
CA PRO A 39 38.44 -0.53 -3.05
C PRO A 39 39.65 -0.57 -3.99
N GLY A 40 40.27 -1.75 -4.12
CA GLY A 40 41.47 -1.94 -4.94
C GLY A 40 42.77 -1.42 -4.33
N GLN A 41 42.73 -0.60 -3.27
CA GLN A 41 43.92 -0.07 -2.61
C GLN A 41 44.32 -0.91 -1.38
N LYS A 42 45.64 -1.04 -1.18
CA LYS A 42 46.23 -1.71 0.01
C LYS A 42 46.34 -0.79 1.22
N ARG A 43 46.37 0.53 1.01
CA ARG A 43 46.54 1.53 2.08
C ARG A 43 45.27 1.62 2.92
N VAL A 44 45.44 1.61 4.24
CA VAL A 44 44.35 1.70 5.23
C VAL A 44 44.55 2.97 6.05
N TYR A 45 43.46 3.69 6.26
CA TYR A 45 43.42 4.92 7.04
C TYR A 45 42.60 4.71 8.30
N ALA A 46 42.90 5.46 9.37
CA ALA A 46 42.00 5.59 10.52
C ALA A 46 41.21 6.88 10.35
N ALA A 47 39.90 6.78 10.14
CA ALA A 47 39.03 7.94 10.02
C ALA A 47 38.04 7.96 11.17
N LYS A 48 37.74 9.16 11.69
CA LYS A 48 36.60 9.35 12.59
C LYS A 48 35.34 9.15 11.77
N THR A 49 34.52 8.17 12.12
CA THR A 49 33.34 7.81 11.35
C THR A 49 32.27 7.26 12.26
N ASP A 50 31.14 7.98 12.32
CA ASP A 50 29.91 7.54 12.98
C ASP A 50 28.94 6.93 11.95
N ILE A 51 29.49 6.13 11.04
CA ILE A 51 28.71 5.53 9.96
C ILE A 51 28.16 4.20 10.46
N ASN A 52 26.90 4.24 10.92
CA ASN A 52 26.06 3.07 11.12
C ASN A 52 24.99 3.00 10.00
N ILE A 53 25.46 2.80 8.76
CA ILE A 53 24.58 2.62 7.60
C ILE A 53 23.95 1.25 7.72
N SER A 54 22.62 1.22 7.87
CA SER A 54 21.90 -0.04 7.90
C SER A 54 21.97 -0.73 6.54
N THR A 55 22.25 -2.02 6.51
CA THR A 55 22.09 -2.83 5.30
C THR A 55 20.65 -3.36 5.15
N LYS A 56 19.75 -3.02 6.08
CA LYS A 56 18.36 -3.46 6.04
C LYS A 56 17.58 -2.55 5.10
N PHE A 57 17.02 -3.14 4.06
CA PHE A 57 16.18 -2.45 3.09
C PHE A 57 15.10 -1.57 3.73
N SER A 58 14.44 -2.06 4.78
CA SER A 58 13.38 -1.36 5.54
C SER A 58 13.78 0.03 6.03
N ASP A 59 15.07 0.23 6.30
CA ASP A 59 15.57 1.46 6.93
C ASP A 59 15.78 2.58 5.89
N TRP A 60 15.69 2.24 4.60
CA TRP A 60 15.88 3.16 3.47
C TRP A 60 14.61 3.48 2.71
N ILE A 61 13.50 2.84 3.08
CA ILE A 61 12.22 2.99 2.41
C ILE A 61 11.19 3.60 3.34
N GLU A 62 10.19 4.23 2.73
CA GLU A 62 9.00 4.65 3.46
C GLU A 62 8.25 3.42 3.99
N THR A 63 8.15 3.36 5.32
CA THR A 63 7.58 2.20 6.04
C THR A 63 6.06 2.25 6.13
N ASP A 64 5.47 3.45 6.00
CA ASP A 64 4.02 3.63 5.87
C ASP A 64 3.65 3.77 4.39
N LEU A 65 3.40 2.62 3.77
CA LEU A 65 3.12 2.53 2.34
C LEU A 65 1.79 3.17 1.96
N LEU A 66 0.74 2.92 2.74
CA LEU A 66 -0.63 3.33 2.40
C LEU A 66 -0.92 4.79 2.79
N LYS A 67 -0.17 5.34 3.76
CA LYS A 67 -0.42 6.66 4.34
C LYS A 67 -1.90 6.81 4.73
N VAL A 68 -2.40 5.78 5.40
CA VAL A 68 -3.79 5.67 5.87
C VAL A 68 -3.74 5.54 7.38
N ASN A 69 -4.57 6.32 8.06
CA ASN A 69 -4.78 6.15 9.49
C ASN A 69 -5.94 5.15 9.69
N LYS A 70 -5.73 4.13 10.55
CA LYS A 70 -6.78 3.15 10.87
C LYS A 70 -8.10 3.75 11.35
N ASP A 71 -8.06 4.89 12.03
CA ASP A 71 -9.26 5.52 12.61
C ASP A 71 -10.17 6.14 11.54
N ASP A 72 -9.59 6.46 10.37
CA ASP A 72 -10.29 6.97 9.21
C ASP A 72 -10.97 5.86 8.39
N ILE A 73 -10.61 4.59 8.61
CA ILE A 73 -11.19 3.45 7.91
C ILE A 73 -12.61 3.19 8.45
N GLN A 74 -13.58 3.18 7.54
CA GLN A 74 -15.01 2.97 7.84
C GLN A 74 -15.53 1.63 7.31
N THR A 75 -14.95 1.12 6.22
CA THR A 75 -15.37 -0.13 5.57
C THR A 75 -14.15 -0.98 5.25
N VAL A 76 -14.22 -2.27 5.52
CA VAL A 76 -13.24 -3.26 5.05
C VAL A 76 -13.98 -4.40 4.37
N VAL A 77 -13.56 -4.77 3.16
CA VAL A 77 -14.10 -5.90 2.39
C VAL A 77 -12.99 -6.90 2.14
N LEU A 78 -13.17 -8.13 2.60
CA LEU A 78 -12.27 -9.25 2.32
C LEU A 78 -12.92 -10.13 1.27
N LYS A 79 -12.28 -10.30 0.12
CA LYS A 79 -12.77 -11.20 -0.93
C LYS A 79 -11.84 -12.41 -1.03
N ASP A 80 -12.34 -13.56 -0.61
CA ASP A 80 -11.67 -14.85 -0.75
C ASP A 80 -12.06 -15.44 -2.10
N TYR A 81 -11.14 -15.34 -3.07
CA TYR A 81 -11.28 -15.96 -4.37
C TYR A 81 -9.95 -16.48 -4.88
N SER A 82 -10.02 -17.41 -5.83
CA SER A 82 -8.88 -17.81 -6.65
C SER A 82 -9.20 -17.70 -8.13
N ILE A 83 -8.17 -17.63 -8.97
CA ILE A 83 -8.32 -17.60 -10.42
C ILE A 83 -7.73 -18.89 -11.00
N ASN A 84 -8.47 -19.52 -11.91
CA ASN A 84 -7.90 -20.53 -12.78
C ASN A 84 -7.10 -19.83 -13.88
N GLU A 85 -5.77 -19.87 -13.78
CA GLU A 85 -4.87 -19.11 -14.67
C GLU A 85 -4.98 -19.54 -16.14
N ARG A 86 -5.39 -20.78 -16.40
CA ARG A 86 -5.57 -21.30 -17.77
C ARG A 86 -6.86 -20.80 -18.41
N THR A 87 -7.95 -20.68 -17.64
CA THR A 87 -9.27 -20.34 -18.18
C THR A 87 -9.71 -18.91 -17.87
N GLY A 88 -9.01 -18.23 -16.95
CA GLY A 88 -9.38 -16.93 -16.40
C GLY A 88 -10.63 -16.95 -15.52
N MET A 89 -11.14 -18.13 -15.14
CA MET A 89 -12.34 -18.25 -14.32
C MET A 89 -12.04 -17.95 -12.86
N VAL A 90 -12.87 -17.09 -12.26
CA VAL A 90 -12.79 -16.72 -10.85
C VAL A 90 -13.67 -17.66 -10.03
N ASN A 91 -13.09 -18.30 -9.02
CA ASN A 91 -13.82 -19.05 -8.01
C ASN A 91 -13.94 -18.18 -6.75
N MET A 92 -15.09 -17.50 -6.59
CA MET A 92 -15.40 -16.67 -5.43
C MET A 92 -15.94 -17.54 -4.29
N ARG A 93 -15.17 -17.68 -3.22
CA ARG A 93 -15.49 -18.55 -2.08
C ARG A 93 -16.25 -17.81 -0.99
N ASP A 94 -15.83 -16.60 -0.66
CA ASP A 94 -16.52 -15.75 0.32
C ASP A 94 -16.23 -14.26 0.08
N VAL A 95 -17.16 -13.41 0.50
CA VAL A 95 -17.00 -11.97 0.59
C VAL A 95 -17.46 -11.52 1.97
N VAL A 96 -16.53 -11.03 2.77
CA VAL A 96 -16.78 -10.52 4.12
C VAL A 96 -16.78 -9.00 4.08
N THR A 97 -17.84 -8.37 4.57
CA THR A 97 -17.94 -6.91 4.67
C THR A 97 -18.03 -6.50 6.13
N LEU A 98 -17.03 -5.74 6.56
CA LEU A 98 -16.95 -5.08 7.86
C LEU A 98 -17.29 -3.60 7.69
N ASN A 99 -18.24 -3.10 8.48
CA ASN A 99 -18.61 -1.68 8.51
C ASN A 99 -18.52 -1.14 9.94
N LYS A 100 -17.93 0.04 10.09
CA LYS A 100 -17.89 0.79 11.35
C LYS A 100 -19.23 1.52 11.53
N LYS A 101 -19.91 1.27 12.65
CA LYS A 101 -21.16 1.93 13.05
C LYS A 101 -21.08 2.30 14.53
N ASP A 102 -21.24 3.58 14.86
CA ASP A 102 -21.22 4.09 16.24
C ASP A 102 -19.96 3.64 17.03
N SER A 103 -18.79 3.69 16.38
CA SER A 103 -17.50 3.19 16.87
C SER A 103 -17.35 1.67 17.01
N ASP A 104 -18.40 0.90 16.70
CA ASP A 104 -18.41 -0.56 16.71
C ASP A 104 -18.34 -1.15 15.31
N TRP A 105 -17.63 -2.27 15.16
CA TRP A 105 -17.55 -2.99 13.89
C TRP A 105 -18.66 -4.04 13.76
N LYS A 106 -19.38 -3.99 12.64
CA LYS A 106 -20.39 -4.98 12.24
C LYS A 106 -19.90 -5.74 11.02
N MET A 107 -20.20 -7.02 10.97
CA MET A 107 -19.88 -7.89 9.84
C MET A 107 -21.19 -8.39 9.22
N ASP A 108 -21.19 -8.59 7.90
CA ASP A 108 -22.27 -9.28 7.21
C ASP A 108 -22.35 -10.77 7.61
N LYS A 109 -23.52 -11.40 7.44
CA LYS A 109 -23.72 -12.86 7.57
C LYS A 109 -23.10 -13.49 8.82
N VAL A 110 -23.21 -12.85 9.99
CA VAL A 110 -22.75 -13.40 11.28
C VAL A 110 -23.66 -14.58 11.67
N PRO A 111 -23.12 -15.80 11.88
CA PRO A 111 -23.91 -16.95 12.31
C PRO A 111 -24.54 -16.75 13.70
N ALA A 112 -25.68 -17.41 13.93
CA ALA A 112 -26.33 -17.44 15.24
C ALA A 112 -25.37 -17.94 16.34
N GLY A 113 -25.39 -17.30 17.51
CA GLY A 113 -24.51 -17.63 18.64
C GLY A 113 -23.07 -17.14 18.52
N LYS A 114 -22.70 -16.47 17.41
CA LYS A 114 -21.40 -15.81 17.26
C LYS A 114 -21.53 -14.28 17.28
N GLU A 115 -20.41 -13.63 17.53
CA GLU A 115 -20.26 -12.18 17.43
C GLU A 115 -18.91 -11.83 16.78
N VAL A 116 -18.79 -10.59 16.31
CA VAL A 116 -17.55 -10.08 15.71
C VAL A 116 -16.46 -10.03 16.77
N ASP A 117 -15.29 -10.60 16.46
CA ASP A 117 -14.12 -10.48 17.29
C ASP A 117 -13.44 -9.13 17.08
N LYS A 118 -13.80 -8.16 17.94
CA LYS A 118 -13.25 -6.79 17.91
C LYS A 118 -11.72 -6.75 18.01
N THR A 119 -11.10 -7.70 18.71
CA THR A 119 -9.63 -7.76 18.82
C THR A 119 -9.02 -8.08 17.46
N LYS A 120 -9.57 -9.07 16.75
CA LYS A 120 -9.12 -9.46 15.40
C LYS A 120 -9.35 -8.36 14.37
N VAL A 121 -10.47 -7.65 14.47
CA VAL A 121 -10.71 -6.48 13.61
C VAL A 121 -9.69 -5.37 13.89
N ASN A 122 -9.40 -5.06 15.16
CA ASN A 122 -8.38 -4.06 15.48
C ASN A 122 -6.98 -4.49 15.00
N ASP A 123 -6.61 -5.76 15.15
CA ASP A 123 -5.33 -6.29 14.64
C ASP A 123 -5.22 -6.13 13.12
N LEU A 124 -6.31 -6.41 12.38
CA LEU A 124 -6.41 -6.20 10.94
C LEU A 124 -6.20 -4.72 10.57
N LEU A 125 -6.89 -3.80 11.26
CA LEU A 125 -6.78 -2.37 11.01
C LEU A 125 -5.38 -1.84 11.31
N THR A 126 -4.76 -2.30 12.41
CA THR A 126 -3.36 -1.99 12.73
C THR A 126 -2.42 -2.56 11.68
N ALA A 127 -2.69 -3.74 11.10
CA ALA A 127 -1.87 -4.29 10.03
C ALA A 127 -1.97 -3.47 8.73
N LEU A 128 -3.11 -2.83 8.45
CA LEU A 128 -3.28 -1.91 7.32
C LEU A 128 -2.53 -0.59 7.54
N ASP A 129 -2.69 0.01 8.72
CA ASP A 129 -2.03 1.25 9.14
C ASP A 129 -0.50 1.11 9.19
N GLN A 130 -0.02 -0.04 9.65
CA GLN A 130 1.42 -0.33 9.78
C GLN A 130 1.92 -1.28 8.68
N LEU A 131 1.40 -1.13 7.45
CA LEU A 131 1.78 -1.99 6.34
C LEU A 131 3.23 -1.75 5.90
N SER A 132 4.12 -2.59 6.42
CA SER A 132 5.54 -2.63 6.04
C SER A 132 5.78 -3.58 4.87
N ILE A 133 6.66 -3.19 3.95
CA ILE A 133 7.15 -4.03 2.85
C ILE A 133 8.55 -4.56 3.13
N VAL A 134 8.83 -5.76 2.63
CA VAL A 134 10.14 -6.42 2.73
C VAL A 134 10.91 -6.42 1.41
N GLY A 135 10.29 -5.95 0.32
CA GLY A 135 10.94 -5.80 -0.97
C GLY A 135 10.09 -5.09 -2.02
N VAL A 136 10.74 -4.70 -3.11
CA VAL A 136 10.10 -4.06 -4.28
C VAL A 136 10.67 -4.61 -5.58
N ARG A 137 9.86 -4.63 -6.63
CA ARG A 137 10.29 -4.87 -8.02
C ARG A 137 9.74 -3.78 -8.93
N PRO A 138 10.52 -3.19 -9.83
CA PRO A 138 10.00 -2.18 -10.74
C PRO A 138 8.95 -2.80 -11.65
N LYS A 139 7.85 -2.08 -11.88
CA LYS A 139 6.91 -2.41 -12.96
C LYS A 139 7.52 -1.98 -14.29
N PRO A 140 7.18 -2.66 -15.41
CA PRO A 140 7.50 -2.14 -16.74
C PRO A 140 7.01 -0.69 -16.90
N ALA A 141 7.75 0.11 -17.67
CA ALA A 141 7.44 1.53 -17.85
C ALA A 141 6.05 1.74 -18.48
N GLY A 142 5.66 0.86 -19.42
CA GLY A 142 4.33 0.85 -20.06
C GLY A 142 3.19 0.67 -19.07
N LEU A 143 3.29 -0.39 -18.24
CA LEU A 143 2.35 -0.65 -17.15
C LEU A 143 2.27 0.51 -16.16
N SER A 144 3.40 1.07 -15.74
CA SER A 144 3.45 2.18 -14.78
C SER A 144 2.71 3.42 -15.32
N ALA A 145 2.95 3.78 -16.59
CA ALA A 145 2.33 4.93 -17.23
C ALA A 145 0.81 4.75 -17.44
N SER A 146 0.37 3.53 -17.68
CA SER A 146 -1.04 3.22 -17.87
C SER A 146 -1.81 3.21 -16.55
N LEU A 147 -1.20 2.71 -15.47
CA LEU A 147 -1.78 2.73 -14.12
C LEU A 147 -1.84 4.13 -13.50
N SER A 148 -0.84 4.99 -13.77
CA SER A 148 -0.86 6.37 -13.29
C SER A 148 -1.92 7.24 -13.98
N LYS A 149 -2.44 6.80 -15.13
CA LYS A 149 -3.39 7.54 -15.98
C LYS A 149 -4.76 6.86 -16.04
N MET A 150 -5.15 6.10 -15.01
CA MET A 150 -6.33 5.22 -15.00
C MET A 150 -7.68 5.93 -15.31
N SER A 151 -7.67 7.26 -15.42
CA SER A 151 -8.75 8.14 -15.90
C SER A 151 -8.90 8.18 -17.45
N GLY A 152 -8.00 7.59 -18.23
CA GLY A 152 -8.05 7.56 -19.70
C GLY A 152 -7.58 6.21 -20.27
N GLY A 153 -8.42 5.57 -21.10
CA GLY A 153 -8.24 4.27 -21.77
C GLY A 153 -6.85 3.65 -21.70
N VAL A 154 -6.72 2.60 -20.90
CA VAL A 154 -5.48 1.86 -20.64
C VAL A 154 -5.15 0.98 -21.86
N ARG A 155 -4.02 1.22 -22.54
CA ARG A 155 -3.46 0.27 -23.52
C ARG A 155 -2.42 -0.60 -22.83
N ILE A 156 -2.85 -1.75 -22.31
CA ILE A 156 -1.96 -2.73 -21.68
C ILE A 156 -1.28 -3.53 -22.77
N THR A 157 0.07 -3.52 -22.79
CA THR A 157 0.83 -4.31 -23.76
C THR A 157 0.89 -5.78 -23.35
N GLN A 158 1.24 -6.68 -24.28
CA GLN A 158 1.43 -8.10 -23.96
C GLN A 158 2.54 -8.31 -22.91
N GLN A 159 3.60 -7.50 -22.97
CA GLN A 159 4.69 -7.55 -21.99
C GLN A 159 4.22 -7.12 -20.59
N ASP A 160 3.36 -6.10 -20.50
CA ASP A 160 2.77 -5.68 -19.24
C ASP A 160 1.88 -6.79 -18.63
N MET A 161 1.10 -7.48 -19.47
CA MET A 161 0.30 -8.63 -19.04
C MET A 161 1.16 -9.78 -18.53
N LEU A 162 2.21 -10.16 -19.26
CA LEU A 162 3.15 -11.21 -18.81
C LEU A 162 3.83 -10.84 -17.50
N SER A 163 4.20 -9.57 -17.32
CA SER A 163 4.76 -9.07 -16.07
C SER A 163 3.77 -9.23 -14.91
N LEU A 164 2.51 -8.83 -15.09
CA LEU A 164 1.46 -8.99 -14.09
C LEU A 164 1.21 -10.46 -13.75
N GLN A 165 1.07 -11.31 -14.76
CA GLN A 165 0.82 -12.74 -14.61
C GLN A 165 1.95 -13.44 -13.85
N SER A 166 3.22 -13.11 -14.15
CA SER A 166 4.38 -13.65 -13.42
C SER A 166 4.42 -13.29 -11.93
N LYS A 167 3.56 -12.36 -11.50
CA LYS A 167 3.41 -11.90 -10.12
C LYS A 167 2.02 -12.23 -9.56
N GLY A 168 1.21 -13.02 -10.25
CA GLY A 168 -0.09 -13.50 -9.77
C GLY A 168 -1.24 -12.52 -9.99
N TYR A 169 -1.13 -11.60 -10.95
CA TYR A 169 -2.19 -10.64 -11.29
C TYR A 169 -2.71 -10.87 -12.71
N PHE A 170 -4.03 -10.86 -12.84
CA PHE A 170 -4.72 -11.24 -14.07
C PHE A 170 -5.85 -10.27 -14.37
N PHE A 171 -6.08 -9.98 -15.64
CA PHE A 171 -7.30 -9.30 -16.05
C PHE A 171 -8.42 -10.31 -16.27
N SER A 172 -9.57 -10.03 -15.68
CA SER A 172 -10.81 -10.73 -16.00
C SER A 172 -11.32 -10.32 -17.40
N ARG A 173 -12.32 -11.04 -17.91
CA ARG A 173 -12.93 -10.76 -19.23
C ARG A 173 -13.57 -9.38 -19.31
N ASP A 174 -14.05 -8.85 -18.18
CA ASP A 174 -14.61 -7.50 -18.05
C ASP A 174 -13.54 -6.43 -17.77
N GLY A 175 -12.25 -6.77 -17.87
CA GLY A 175 -11.15 -5.83 -17.76
C GLY A 175 -10.79 -5.42 -16.34
N GLN A 176 -11.32 -6.10 -15.32
CA GLN A 176 -10.91 -5.86 -13.93
C GLN A 176 -9.59 -6.56 -13.64
N LEU A 177 -8.67 -5.84 -13.01
CA LEU A 177 -7.47 -6.46 -12.45
C LEU A 177 -7.84 -7.24 -11.19
N LEU A 178 -7.48 -8.50 -11.16
CA LEU A 178 -7.68 -9.44 -10.06
C LEU A 178 -6.35 -10.11 -9.69
N SER A 179 -6.34 -10.84 -8.59
CA SER A 179 -5.19 -11.61 -8.12
C SER A 179 -5.49 -13.10 -7.92
N ASN A 180 -4.46 -13.93 -7.91
CA ASN A 180 -4.63 -15.37 -7.72
C ASN A 180 -5.07 -15.78 -6.29
N GLU A 181 -4.88 -14.94 -5.27
CA GLU A 181 -5.22 -15.24 -3.87
C GLU A 181 -6.03 -14.10 -3.22
N GLY A 182 -7.17 -13.76 -3.82
CA GLY A 182 -8.09 -12.82 -3.22
C GLY A 182 -7.57 -11.39 -3.10
N GLU A 183 -8.37 -10.54 -2.46
CA GLU A 183 -8.02 -9.14 -2.23
C GLU A 183 -8.68 -8.59 -0.96
N LEU A 184 -8.05 -7.58 -0.38
CA LEU A 184 -8.61 -6.75 0.69
C LEU A 184 -8.91 -5.36 0.14
N GLN A 185 -10.09 -4.84 0.46
CA GLN A 185 -10.46 -3.45 0.17
C GLN A 185 -10.68 -2.70 1.48
N ALA A 186 -10.10 -1.52 1.63
CA ALA A 186 -10.31 -0.65 2.79
C ALA A 186 -10.74 0.73 2.31
N GLU A 187 -11.83 1.25 2.86
CA GLU A 187 -12.40 2.55 2.48
C GLU A 187 -12.39 3.50 3.67
N THR A 188 -11.96 4.74 3.41
CA THR A 188 -11.89 5.79 4.43
C THR A 188 -13.12 6.70 4.40
N LYS A 189 -13.35 7.42 5.50
CA LYS A 189 -14.38 8.46 5.63
C LYS A 189 -14.28 9.60 4.60
N ASP A 190 -13.10 9.76 3.98
CA ASP A 190 -12.83 10.72 2.93
C ASP A 190 -13.06 10.13 1.52
N GLY A 191 -13.59 8.90 1.45
CA GLY A 191 -13.93 8.16 0.23
C GLY A 191 -12.76 7.67 -0.59
N VAL A 192 -11.57 7.59 0.01
CA VAL A 192 -10.43 6.89 -0.59
C VAL A 192 -10.59 5.40 -0.33
N LYS A 193 -10.66 4.61 -1.40
CA LYS A 193 -10.74 3.15 -1.36
C LYS A 193 -9.45 2.53 -1.83
N TYR A 194 -8.73 1.89 -0.91
CA TYR A 194 -7.55 1.09 -1.16
C TYR A 194 -7.97 -0.32 -1.56
N THR A 195 -7.35 -0.88 -2.59
CA THR A 195 -7.49 -2.29 -2.96
C THR A 195 -6.10 -2.94 -2.96
N LEU A 196 -5.92 -3.89 -2.06
CA LEU A 196 -4.72 -4.68 -1.84
C LEU A 196 -4.94 -6.05 -2.45
N ARG A 197 -4.29 -6.31 -3.58
CA ARG A 197 -4.34 -7.57 -4.31
C ARG A 197 -3.15 -8.43 -3.98
N PHE A 198 -3.44 -9.67 -3.65
CA PHE A 198 -2.48 -10.63 -3.17
C PHE A 198 -2.02 -11.51 -4.35
N GLY A 199 -0.79 -11.30 -4.86
CA GLY A 199 -0.15 -12.10 -5.94
C GLY A 199 0.92 -13.13 -5.51
N GLU A 200 1.66 -13.76 -6.42
CA GLU A 200 2.55 -14.92 -6.18
C GLU A 200 3.44 -14.93 -4.92
N VAL A 201 3.78 -16.14 -4.48
CA VAL A 201 4.74 -16.37 -3.39
C VAL A 201 6.16 -15.99 -3.82
N VAL A 202 6.88 -15.32 -2.93
CA VAL A 202 8.27 -14.90 -3.11
C VAL A 202 9.16 -15.72 -2.21
N TYR A 203 9.93 -16.62 -2.82
CA TYR A 203 10.92 -17.43 -2.12
C TYR A 203 12.23 -16.66 -1.91
N GLY A 204 12.95 -16.99 -0.83
CA GLY A 204 14.27 -16.46 -0.51
C GLY A 204 14.30 -15.61 0.77
N THR A 205 15.48 -15.07 1.07
CA THR A 205 15.74 -14.19 2.24
C THR A 205 16.70 -13.05 1.88
N GLY A 206 16.71 -11.98 2.66
CA GLY A 206 17.68 -10.89 2.49
C GLY A 206 17.55 -10.19 1.13
N LEU A 207 18.67 -9.96 0.44
CA LEU A 207 18.72 -9.23 -0.84
C LEU A 207 17.92 -9.90 -1.97
N ALA A 208 17.76 -11.22 -1.94
CA ALA A 208 16.91 -11.92 -2.89
C ALA A 208 15.44 -11.47 -2.78
N VAL A 209 14.96 -11.21 -1.55
CA VAL A 209 13.60 -10.72 -1.31
C VAL A 209 13.53 -9.22 -1.50
N SER A 210 14.45 -8.45 -0.89
CA SER A 210 14.34 -6.99 -0.90
C SER A 210 14.55 -6.38 -2.28
N ALA A 211 15.61 -6.78 -2.98
CA ALA A 211 16.01 -6.22 -4.27
C ALA A 211 15.71 -7.13 -5.47
N GLY A 212 15.48 -8.43 -5.26
CA GLY A 212 15.20 -9.35 -6.36
C GLY A 212 16.42 -9.81 -7.13
N LEU A 213 17.56 -9.80 -6.47
CA LEU A 213 18.79 -10.31 -7.04
C LEU A 213 18.75 -11.84 -7.03
N ASP A 214 19.09 -12.46 -8.15
CA ASP A 214 19.31 -13.89 -8.25
C ASP A 214 20.53 -14.26 -7.42
N THR A 215 20.32 -14.61 -6.15
CA THR A 215 21.34 -15.28 -5.36
C THR A 215 21.36 -16.73 -5.82
N SER A 216 22.36 -17.12 -6.58
CA SER A 216 22.61 -18.47 -7.10
C SER A 216 22.92 -19.48 -5.98
N SER A 217 21.97 -19.68 -5.08
CA SER A 217 21.96 -20.75 -4.09
C SER A 217 20.67 -21.53 -4.29
N THR A 218 20.81 -22.72 -4.89
CA THR A 218 19.78 -23.74 -5.14
C THR A 218 19.22 -24.37 -3.85
N GLU A 219 19.33 -23.70 -2.71
CA GLU A 219 18.78 -24.15 -1.44
C GLU A 219 17.43 -23.48 -1.19
N HIS A 220 16.36 -24.14 -1.67
CA HIS A 220 15.00 -23.93 -1.20
C HIS A 220 14.86 -24.44 0.24
N LYS A 221 15.49 -23.78 1.22
CA LYS A 221 15.32 -24.11 2.65
C LYS A 221 15.30 -22.84 3.52
N GLY A 222 14.16 -22.19 3.52
CA GLY A 222 13.71 -21.21 4.53
C GLY A 222 12.19 -21.07 4.39
N PRO A 223 11.43 -20.65 5.42
CA PRO A 223 9.98 -20.49 5.33
C PRO A 223 9.67 -19.38 4.31
N GLY A 224 9.48 -19.79 3.06
CA GLY A 224 9.30 -18.93 1.91
C GLY A 224 7.82 -18.62 1.73
N GLU A 225 7.31 -17.69 2.53
CA GLU A 225 5.91 -17.27 2.40
C GLU A 225 5.78 -15.74 2.33
N ASN A 226 6.85 -15.03 1.90
CA ASN A 226 6.66 -13.65 1.46
C ASN A 226 5.77 -13.63 0.22
N ARG A 227 5.09 -12.52 -0.05
CA ARG A 227 4.06 -12.51 -1.07
C ARG A 227 4.01 -11.19 -1.82
N TYR A 228 3.80 -11.25 -3.13
CA TYR A 228 3.60 -10.03 -3.92
C TYR A 228 2.31 -9.33 -3.50
N LEU A 229 2.37 -8.01 -3.46
CA LEU A 229 1.26 -7.12 -3.19
C LEU A 229 1.16 -6.06 -4.29
N PHE A 230 -0.05 -5.90 -4.83
CA PHE A 230 -0.39 -4.87 -5.80
C PHE A 230 -1.48 -3.98 -5.23
N ILE A 231 -1.21 -2.67 -5.20
CA ILE A 231 -2.06 -1.70 -4.53
C ILE A 231 -2.60 -0.73 -5.59
N THR A 232 -3.90 -0.48 -5.53
CA THR A 232 -4.56 0.60 -6.27
C THR A 232 -5.43 1.41 -5.33
N ALA A 233 -5.59 2.71 -5.62
CA ALA A 233 -6.56 3.57 -4.95
C ALA A 233 -7.64 4.01 -5.95
N SER A 234 -8.86 4.17 -5.46
CA SER A 234 -10.00 4.72 -6.20
C SER A 234 -10.82 5.63 -5.30
N PHE A 235 -11.54 6.60 -5.87
CA PHE A 235 -12.43 7.47 -5.10
C PHE A 235 -13.88 6.96 -5.20
N ASP A 236 -14.55 6.72 -4.07
CA ASP A 236 -15.97 6.41 -4.05
C ASP A 236 -16.81 7.69 -3.90
N SER A 237 -17.27 8.21 -5.04
CA SER A 237 -18.13 9.40 -5.07
C SER A 237 -19.52 9.18 -4.49
N LYS A 238 -19.97 7.93 -4.33
CA LYS A 238 -21.31 7.62 -3.81
C LYS A 238 -21.45 7.99 -2.33
N LEU A 239 -20.32 8.08 -1.62
CA LEU A 239 -20.28 8.55 -0.23
C LEU A 239 -20.56 10.06 -0.10
N PHE A 240 -20.46 10.81 -1.20
CA PHE A 240 -20.63 12.25 -1.22
C PHE A 240 -21.70 12.64 -2.24
N PRO A 241 -22.98 12.37 -1.96
CA PRO A 241 -24.06 12.82 -2.84
C PRO A 241 -24.03 14.34 -2.99
N GLU A 242 -24.14 14.82 -4.23
CA GLU A 242 -24.08 16.26 -4.53
C GLU A 242 -25.22 17.01 -3.83
N PRO A 243 -24.93 18.04 -3.01
CA PRO A 243 -25.97 18.83 -2.37
C PRO A 243 -26.71 19.69 -3.39
N ARG A 244 -27.87 20.22 -2.98
CA ARG A 244 -28.65 21.12 -3.85
C ARG A 244 -27.86 22.38 -4.18
N LYS A 245 -27.80 22.73 -5.46
CA LYS A 245 -27.21 23.99 -5.94
C LYS A 245 -28.07 25.20 -5.56
N PRO A 246 -27.46 26.37 -5.34
CA PRO A 246 -28.22 27.61 -5.20
C PRO A 246 -29.01 27.91 -6.48
N LYS A 247 -30.15 28.58 -6.35
CA LYS A 247 -30.97 28.94 -7.53
C LYS A 247 -30.34 30.06 -8.36
N ASN A 248 -29.59 30.95 -7.71
CA ASN A 248 -28.80 32.02 -8.31
C ASN A 248 -27.64 32.38 -7.37
N THR A 249 -26.74 33.23 -7.83
CA THR A 249 -25.56 33.70 -7.08
C THR A 249 -25.55 35.22 -6.90
N ASP A 250 -26.72 35.86 -6.96
CA ASP A 250 -26.87 37.34 -6.90
C ASP A 250 -26.35 37.93 -5.58
N PHE A 251 -26.30 37.13 -4.51
CA PHE A 251 -25.75 37.53 -3.22
C PHE A 251 -24.24 37.80 -3.28
N LEU A 252 -23.50 37.28 -4.27
CA LEU A 252 -22.06 37.51 -4.41
C LEU A 252 -21.73 38.95 -4.84
N SER A 253 -22.65 39.64 -5.52
CA SER A 253 -22.45 40.99 -6.05
C SER A 253 -23.13 42.08 -5.21
N LYS A 254 -23.83 41.70 -4.14
CA LYS A 254 -24.56 42.62 -3.26
C LYS A 254 -23.96 42.57 -1.84
N PRO A 255 -23.82 43.71 -1.16
CA PRO A 255 -23.38 43.72 0.24
C PRO A 255 -24.37 42.97 1.13
N ASP A 256 -23.86 42.29 2.16
CA ASP A 256 -24.61 41.43 3.09
C ASP A 256 -25.80 42.13 3.76
N SER A 257 -25.72 43.45 3.93
CA SER A 257 -26.80 44.28 4.50
C SER A 257 -28.05 44.34 3.61
N LEU A 258 -27.90 44.11 2.30
CA LEU A 258 -29.01 44.11 1.33
C LEU A 258 -29.53 42.70 1.03
N TRP A 259 -29.03 41.68 1.72
CA TRP A 259 -29.46 40.31 1.48
C TRP A 259 -30.89 40.07 1.97
N THR A 260 -31.70 39.53 1.07
CA THR A 260 -33.00 38.95 1.40
C THR A 260 -32.83 37.56 2.03
N ASP A 261 -33.90 37.00 2.59
CA ASP A 261 -33.87 35.62 3.10
C ASP A 261 -33.58 34.59 2.00
N ARG A 262 -33.98 34.90 0.76
CA ARG A 262 -33.64 34.08 -0.41
C ARG A 262 -32.15 34.12 -0.70
N ASP A 263 -31.52 35.30 -0.59
CA ASP A 263 -30.08 35.47 -0.77
C ASP A 263 -29.30 34.69 0.31
N ARG A 264 -29.72 34.80 1.59
CA ARG A 264 -29.13 34.01 2.69
C ARG A 264 -29.23 32.51 2.45
N LYS A 265 -30.37 32.03 1.98
CA LYS A 265 -30.57 30.60 1.66
C LYS A 265 -29.70 30.16 0.47
N ASN A 266 -29.60 30.98 -0.57
CA ASN A 266 -28.72 30.69 -1.71
C ASN A 266 -27.24 30.72 -1.30
N LYS A 267 -26.83 31.64 -0.41
CA LYS A 267 -25.49 31.66 0.18
C LYS A 267 -25.19 30.36 0.93
N GLN A 268 -26.09 29.89 1.79
CA GLN A 268 -25.93 28.61 2.50
C GLN A 268 -25.79 27.41 1.55
N LEU A 269 -26.64 27.34 0.51
CA LEU A 269 -26.55 26.28 -0.50
C LEU A 269 -25.26 26.36 -1.32
N TYR A 270 -24.83 27.57 -1.66
CA TYR A 270 -23.55 27.81 -2.33
C TYR A 270 -22.37 27.35 -1.48
N ASP A 271 -22.32 27.75 -0.21
CA ASP A 271 -21.25 27.36 0.71
C ASP A 271 -21.20 25.84 0.88
N THR A 272 -22.35 25.20 1.12
CA THR A 272 -22.46 23.75 1.25
C THR A 272 -21.99 23.04 -0.03
N HIS A 273 -22.34 23.57 -1.20
CA HIS A 273 -21.93 23.01 -2.49
C HIS A 273 -20.42 23.18 -2.73
N GLN A 274 -19.85 24.34 -2.38
CA GLN A 274 -18.41 24.61 -2.47
C GLN A 274 -17.61 23.72 -1.51
N GLU A 275 -18.05 23.55 -0.26
CA GLU A 275 -17.42 22.62 0.69
C GLU A 275 -17.45 21.18 0.18
N TRP A 276 -18.58 20.75 -0.40
CA TRP A 276 -18.70 19.44 -1.04
C TRP A 276 -17.74 19.28 -2.22
N GLU A 277 -17.67 20.27 -3.11
CA GLU A 277 -16.80 20.26 -4.28
C GLU A 277 -15.32 20.17 -3.88
N GLN A 278 -14.91 20.97 -2.89
CA GLN A 278 -13.57 20.91 -2.31
C GLN A 278 -13.27 19.54 -1.71
N LYS A 279 -14.21 18.94 -0.98
CA LYS A 279 -14.03 17.60 -0.38
C LYS A 279 -13.85 16.53 -1.45
N VAL A 280 -14.71 16.53 -2.48
CA VAL A 280 -14.61 15.60 -3.61
C VAL A 280 -13.30 15.79 -4.36
N GLN A 281 -12.89 17.03 -4.62
CA GLN A 281 -11.65 17.30 -5.33
C GLN A 281 -10.43 16.87 -4.52
N LYS A 282 -10.39 17.14 -3.21
CA LYS A 282 -9.34 16.69 -2.31
C LYS A 282 -9.21 15.16 -2.31
N GLY A 283 -10.33 14.43 -2.25
CA GLY A 283 -10.35 12.97 -2.30
C GLY A 283 -9.82 12.42 -3.63
N LYS A 284 -10.22 13.01 -4.76
CA LYS A 284 -9.70 12.65 -6.09
C LYS A 284 -8.20 12.90 -6.22
N SER A 285 -7.74 14.09 -5.85
CA SER A 285 -6.30 14.43 -5.87
C SER A 285 -5.49 13.47 -4.99
N ARG A 286 -6.03 13.09 -3.82
CA ARG A 286 -5.39 12.10 -2.95
C ARG A 286 -5.24 10.74 -3.62
N VAL A 287 -6.26 10.28 -4.34
CA VAL A 287 -6.21 9.02 -5.11
C VAL A 287 -5.16 9.08 -6.21
N ASP A 288 -5.04 10.20 -6.92
CA ASP A 288 -4.04 10.39 -7.98
C ASP A 288 -2.61 10.34 -7.41
N GLU A 289 -2.35 11.01 -6.29
CA GLU A 289 -1.07 10.95 -5.56
C GLU A 289 -0.71 9.51 -5.15
N LEU A 290 -1.69 8.79 -4.58
CA LEU A 290 -1.50 7.40 -4.14
C LEU A 290 -1.22 6.48 -5.34
N ASN A 291 -1.97 6.61 -6.43
CA ASN A 291 -1.74 5.82 -7.63
C ASN A 291 -0.40 6.13 -8.29
N ALA A 292 0.02 7.40 -8.35
CA ALA A 292 1.34 7.79 -8.83
C ALA A 292 2.46 7.15 -7.98
N ARG A 293 2.26 7.09 -6.66
CA ARG A 293 3.17 6.41 -5.72
C ARG A 293 3.24 4.91 -5.94
N PHE A 294 2.10 4.25 -6.12
CA PHE A 294 2.02 2.80 -6.30
C PHE A 294 2.40 2.34 -7.71
N ALA A 295 2.32 3.22 -8.71
CA ALA A 295 2.47 2.88 -10.13
C ALA A 295 3.79 2.17 -10.43
N LYS A 296 4.90 2.62 -9.83
CA LYS A 296 6.25 2.20 -10.21
C LYS A 296 6.67 0.82 -9.70
N TRP A 297 6.02 0.29 -8.67
CA TRP A 297 6.53 -0.87 -7.94
C TRP A 297 5.49 -1.97 -7.76
N TYR A 298 5.93 -3.22 -7.94
CA TYR A 298 5.36 -4.37 -7.24
C TYR A 298 5.96 -4.41 -5.83
N TYR A 299 5.12 -4.60 -4.82
CA TYR A 299 5.55 -4.68 -3.44
C TYR A 299 5.65 -6.14 -3.01
N VAL A 300 6.47 -6.41 -1.99
CA VAL A 300 6.54 -7.71 -1.33
C VAL A 300 6.28 -7.50 0.16
N ILE A 301 5.34 -8.27 0.71
CA ILE A 301 5.02 -8.29 2.14
C ILE A 301 5.47 -9.61 2.76
N SER A 302 5.72 -9.61 4.07
CA SER A 302 6.06 -10.86 4.78
C SER A 302 4.86 -11.77 4.95
N ALA A 303 5.10 -13.07 5.10
CA ALA A 303 4.08 -14.08 5.43
C ALA A 303 3.20 -13.64 6.62
N SER A 304 3.87 -13.23 7.71
CA SER A 304 3.21 -12.75 8.93
C SER A 304 2.33 -11.52 8.73
N ARG A 305 2.61 -10.69 7.70
CA ARG A 305 1.76 -9.56 7.34
C ARG A 305 0.61 -10.00 6.44
N PHE A 306 0.89 -10.89 5.49
CA PHE A 306 -0.15 -11.52 4.69
C PHE A 306 -1.21 -12.20 5.57
N ASP A 307 -0.83 -13.03 6.54
CA ASP A 307 -1.77 -13.73 7.42
C ASP A 307 -2.68 -12.79 8.22
N LYS A 308 -2.17 -11.62 8.60
CA LYS A 308 -2.95 -10.61 9.33
C LYS A 308 -3.95 -9.86 8.45
N LEU A 309 -3.71 -9.82 7.14
CA LEU A 309 -4.53 -9.11 6.17
C LEU A 309 -5.48 -10.06 5.41
N HIS A 310 -5.07 -11.31 5.21
CA HIS A 310 -5.79 -12.33 4.47
C HIS A 310 -6.61 -13.22 5.41
N LEU A 311 -7.47 -12.57 6.20
CA LEU A 311 -8.34 -13.24 7.17
C LEU A 311 -9.59 -13.82 6.49
N LYS A 312 -10.09 -14.93 7.02
CA LYS A 312 -11.37 -15.52 6.63
C LYS A 312 -12.46 -15.15 7.64
N ARG A 313 -13.72 -15.29 7.23
CA ARG A 313 -14.89 -15.00 8.09
C ARG A 313 -14.78 -15.63 9.49
N LYS A 314 -14.30 -16.87 9.56
CA LYS A 314 -14.15 -17.61 10.83
C LYS A 314 -13.13 -16.97 11.78
N ASP A 315 -12.12 -16.29 11.25
CA ASP A 315 -11.04 -15.68 12.03
C ASP A 315 -11.49 -14.35 12.67
N LEU A 316 -12.58 -13.77 12.16
CA LEU A 316 -13.19 -12.53 12.63
C LEU A 316 -14.38 -12.76 13.58
N LEU A 317 -14.62 -14.02 13.97
CA LEU A 317 -15.78 -14.41 14.77
C LEU A 317 -15.37 -15.12 16.04
N LYS A 318 -16.06 -14.80 17.14
CA LYS A 318 -15.96 -15.52 18.41
C LYS A 318 -17.33 -15.95 18.93
N ALA A 319 -17.35 -16.86 19.89
CA ALA A 319 -18.59 -17.28 20.55
C ALA A 319 -19.16 -16.11 21.36
N ARG A 320 -20.47 -15.87 21.23
CA ARG A 320 -21.16 -14.85 22.01
C ARG A 320 -21.22 -15.32 23.46
N LYS A 321 -20.65 -14.56 24.40
CA LYS A 321 -20.82 -14.86 25.83
C LYS A 321 -22.30 -14.72 26.17
N LYS A 322 -22.91 -15.76 26.76
CA LYS A 322 -24.24 -15.63 27.37
C LYS A 322 -24.14 -14.55 28.46
N SER A 323 -25.02 -13.54 28.43
CA SER A 323 -25.08 -12.61 29.56
C SER A 323 -25.45 -13.43 30.79
N LYS A 324 -24.66 -13.30 31.85
CA LYS A 324 -25.01 -13.84 33.16
C LYS A 324 -26.18 -13.08 33.74
#